data_AF-R1AU46-F1
#
_entry.id   AF-R1AU46-F1
#
_cell.length_a   1.000
_cell.length_b   1.000
_cell.length_c   1.000
_cell.angle_alpha   90.00
_cell.angle_beta   90.00
_cell.angle_gamma   90.00
#
_symmetry.space_group_name_H-M   'P 1'
#
loop_
_entity.id
_entity.type
_entity.pdbx_description
1 polymer ?
#
loop_
_entity_poly.entity_id
_entity_poly.type
_entity_poly.pdbx_seq_one_letter_code
_entity_poly.pdbx_strand_id
1 'polypeptide(L)' 'MEIAIEKFVDVYEQPPDIYELDKVSFTDWTSPNTCDYCDKAPKYLVV' A
#
# COMPACT_ATOMS: atom_id res chain seq x y z
N MET A 1 19.03 21.52 0.75
CA MET A 1 18.80 20.74 -0.49
C MET A 1 19.08 19.27 -0.24
N GLU A 2 20.22 18.94 0.38
CA GLU A 2 20.63 17.56 0.71
C GLU A 2 19.64 16.80 1.61
N ILE A 3 19.08 17.46 2.63
CA ILE A 3 18.11 16.85 3.58
C ILE A 3 16.87 16.25 2.87
N ALA A 4 16.39 16.86 1.79
CA ALA A 4 15.22 16.36 1.07
C ALA A 4 15.55 15.06 0.31
N ILE A 5 16.77 14.96 -0.19
CA ILE A 5 17.26 13.79 -0.92
C ILE A 5 17.53 12.66 0.08
N GLU A 6 18.17 12.94 1.21
CA GLU A 6 18.41 11.94 2.27
C GLU A 6 17.09 11.36 2.79
N LYS A 7 16.09 12.20 3.07
CA LYS A 7 14.76 11.73 3.50
C LYS A 7 14.05 10.90 2.45
N PHE A 8 14.19 11.24 1.17
CA PHE A 8 13.62 10.45 0.10
C PHE A 8 14.26 9.06 0.05
N VAL A 9 15.60 9.00 0.10
CA VAL A 9 16.32 7.72 0.09
C VAL A 9 15.95 6.88 1.30
N ASP A 10 15.86 7.46 2.49
CA ASP A 10 15.49 6.77 3.74
C ASP A 10 14.05 6.19 3.68
N VAL A 11 13.08 6.99 3.22
CA VAL A 11 11.66 6.56 3.13
C VAL A 11 11.43 5.48 2.07
N TYR A 12 12.18 5.52 0.97
CA TYR A 12 11.99 4.62 -0.17
C TYR A 12 13.11 3.58 -0.31
N GLU A 13 13.96 3.41 0.70
CA GLU A 13 15.02 2.40 0.70
C GLU A 13 14.42 0.99 0.61
N GLN A 14 13.29 0.77 1.27
CA GLN A 14 12.50 -0.44 1.15
C GLN A 14 11.19 -0.10 0.44
N PRO A 15 10.95 -0.64 -0.77
CA PRO A 15 9.64 -0.50 -1.39
C PRO A 15 8.60 -1.22 -0.53
N PRO A 16 7.38 -0.66 -0.41
CA PRO A 16 6.31 -1.34 0.30
C PRO A 16 5.87 -2.59 -0.48
N ASP A 17 5.32 -3.56 0.24
CA ASP A 17 4.79 -4.77 -0.36
C ASP A 17 3.40 -4.50 -0.96
N ILE A 18 3.23 -4.79 -2.25
CA ILE A 18 1.96 -4.56 -2.97
C ILE A 18 1.31 -5.89 -3.31
N TYR A 19 0.12 -6.13 -2.78
CA TYR A 19 -0.67 -7.32 -3.03
C TYR A 19 -1.94 -7.01 -3.81
N GLU A 20 -2.25 -7.80 -4.84
CA GLU A 20 -3.49 -7.70 -5.60
C GLU A 20 -4.59 -8.51 -4.89
N LEU A 21 -5.59 -7.81 -4.35
CA LEU A 21 -6.64 -8.38 -3.51
C LEU A 21 -7.49 -9.46 -4.22
N ASP A 22 -7.51 -9.45 -5.55
CA ASP A 22 -8.20 -10.45 -6.37
C ASP A 22 -7.44 -11.78 -6.47
N LYS A 23 -6.13 -11.78 -6.17
CA LYS A 23 -5.24 -12.95 -6.32
C LYS A 23 -4.76 -13.55 -5.00
N VAL A 24 -4.89 -12.83 -3.90
CA VAL A 24 -4.44 -13.28 -2.59
C VAL A 24 -5.58 -13.30 -1.58
N SER A 25 -5.63 -14.34 -0.76
CA SER A 25 -6.53 -14.43 0.38
C SER A 25 -5.70 -14.48 1.65
N PHE A 26 -6.06 -13.66 2.63
CA PHE A 26 -5.39 -13.59 3.93
C PHE A 26 -6.24 -14.34 4.95
N THR A 27 -5.62 -15.07 5.87
CA THR A 27 -6.33 -15.84 6.91
C THR A 27 -6.90 -14.97 8.02
N ASP A 28 -6.16 -13.93 8.40
CA ASP A 28 -6.47 -13.08 9.56
C ASP A 28 -6.93 -11.67 9.18
N TRP A 29 -7.11 -11.39 7.88
CA TRP A 29 -7.50 -10.07 7.40
C TRP A 29 -8.46 -10.15 6.22
N THR A 30 -9.46 -9.28 6.21
CA THR A 30 -10.41 -9.14 5.09
C THR A 30 -10.30 -7.74 4.53
N SER A 31 -10.26 -7.64 3.21
CA SER A 31 -10.19 -6.34 2.55
C SER A 31 -11.48 -5.55 2.77
N PRO A 32 -11.39 -4.22 2.96
CA PRO A 32 -12.58 -3.39 3.04
C PRO A 32 -13.34 -3.44 1.71
N ASN A 33 -14.68 -3.43 1.78
CA ASN A 33 -15.52 -3.51 0.58
C ASN A 33 -15.47 -2.23 -0.26
N THR A 34 -15.05 -1.11 0.31
CA THR A 34 -15.13 0.21 -0.32
C THR A 34 -13.99 1.11 0.16
N CYS A 35 -13.42 1.89 -0.77
CA CYS A 35 -12.36 2.86 -0.47
C CYS A 35 -12.95 4.16 0.08
N ASP A 36 -12.43 4.61 1.21
CA ASP A 36 -12.89 5.83 1.93
C ASP A 36 -12.74 7.14 1.14
N TYR A 37 -11.92 7.16 0.09
CA TYR A 37 -11.61 8.37 -0.69
C TYR A 37 -12.33 8.45 -2.03
N CYS A 38 -12.83 7.33 -2.56
CA CYS A 38 -13.38 7.31 -3.92
C CYS A 38 -14.57 6.36 -4.14
N ASP A 39 -15.14 5.79 -3.08
CA ASP A 39 -16.31 4.90 -3.10
C ASP A 39 -16.19 3.68 -4.05
N LYS A 40 -14.97 3.31 -4.43
CA LYS A 40 -14.66 2.18 -5.31
C LYS A 40 -14.14 0.99 -4.50
N ALA A 41 -14.34 -0.21 -5.03
CA ALA A 41 -13.73 -1.41 -4.45
C ALA A 41 -12.18 -1.30 -4.51
N PRO A 42 -11.47 -1.52 -3.39
CA PRO A 42 -10.02 -1.51 -3.38
C PRO A 42 -9.46 -2.68 -4.19
N LYS A 43 -8.35 -2.44 -4.91
CA LYS A 43 -7.69 -3.45 -5.77
C LYS A 43 -6.36 -3.94 -5.21
N TYR A 44 -5.66 -3.08 -4.50
CA TYR A 44 -4.32 -3.35 -4.00
C TYR A 44 -4.24 -3.08 -2.50
N LEU A 45 -3.51 -3.94 -1.79
CA LEU A 45 -3.06 -3.71 -0.43
C LEU A 45 -1.59 -3.32 -0.48
N VAL A 46 -1.22 -2.27 0.24
CA VAL A 46 0.15 -1.76 0.37
C VAL A 46 0.54 -1.89 1.84
N VAL A 47 1.61 -2.63 2.14
CA VAL A 47 2.12 -2.88 3.50
C VAL A 47 3.55 -2.39 3.64
#